data_AF-A0A497Q6M9-F1
#
_entry.id   AF-A0A497Q6M9-F1
#
_cell.length_a   1.000
_cell.length_b   1.000
_cell.length_c   1.000
_cell.angle_alpha   90.00
_cell.angle_beta   90.00
_cell.angle_gamma   90.00
#
_symmetry.space_group_name_H-M   'P 1'
#
loop_
_entity.id
_entity.type
_entity.pdbx_description
1 polymer ?
#
loop_
_entity_poly.entity_id
_entity_poly.type
_entity_poly.pdbx_seq_one_letter_code
_entity_poly.pdbx_strand_id
1 'polypeptide(L)'
;MEIKKVSENIHEISKDTQQCMRVPVRIYASDKLVDKMRQDATFQQAVNAACLPGIYTQSIVLPDGHQGYGFPIGGVAATDYETGVISPGGVGYDINCGVRVLRTNLDEKDVRPKLRALIDQLFADVPTGVGKRGKIDLKNFRGVDEVLTGGAKWAVARGYGWEEDLDHQEANGRLDIANPSDVPDSAKSRGLRQSGTLGSGNHFLEIQLVDEIYDQEAAEAMGIKRKGQVMVMIHSGSRGLGHQVCSEYIKKMMTAMRKYNIEVPDRELCCAPTTSPEGQAYLGAMSAAANYAFANRQTMMHWTREAFGKVMGQSPEDLDMHLIYDVAHNMGKVEEHDIEGKLRKVVVHRKGATRAFPAGHPDVPAKYRSIGQPVLIPGTMGTASYILIGNQKSMELSFGSTAHGAGRFMSRSRAKKQFFGREVQERLSKEGIIVRATKGIVIAEEAPGAYKDVDEVVKVSDAVGIATKAVRLRPIGVIKG
;
A
#
# COMPACT_ATOMS: atom_id res chain seq x y z
N MET A 1 -7.75 2.38 29.26
CA MET A 1 -7.17 3.44 28.41
C MET A 1 -8.28 4.36 27.94
N GLU A 2 -8.21 5.64 28.31
CA GLU A 2 -9.18 6.65 27.90
C GLU A 2 -8.83 7.17 26.49
N ILE A 3 -9.85 7.36 25.64
CA ILE A 3 -9.70 7.96 24.31
C ILE A 3 -10.53 9.24 24.30
N LYS A 4 -9.86 10.38 24.22
CA LYS A 4 -10.50 11.70 24.29
C LYS A 4 -10.75 12.22 22.89
N LYS A 5 -11.97 12.67 22.61
CA LYS A 5 -12.29 13.35 21.35
C LYS A 5 -11.75 14.77 21.43
N VAL A 6 -10.83 15.13 20.54
CA VAL A 6 -10.21 16.46 20.47
C VAL A 6 -11.03 17.37 19.57
N SER A 7 -11.48 16.84 18.43
CA SER A 7 -12.40 17.51 17.52
C SER A 7 -13.19 16.47 16.72
N GLU A 8 -14.02 16.91 15.77
CA GLU A 8 -14.66 15.98 14.84
C GLU A 8 -13.60 15.15 14.10
N ASN A 9 -13.77 13.82 14.11
CA ASN A 9 -12.87 12.83 13.53
C ASN A 9 -11.44 12.77 14.07
N ILE A 10 -11.13 13.50 15.15
CA ILE A 10 -9.79 13.51 15.77
C ILE A 10 -9.92 13.14 17.24
N HIS A 11 -9.24 12.07 17.62
CA HIS A 11 -9.17 11.61 19.01
C HIS A 11 -7.71 11.49 19.44
N GLU A 12 -7.50 11.45 20.75
CA GLU A 12 -6.18 11.39 21.36
C GLU A 12 -6.15 10.42 22.53
N ILE A 13 -5.01 9.74 22.68
CA ILE A 13 -4.65 8.99 23.89
C ILE A 13 -3.45 9.73 24.51
N SER A 14 -3.60 10.16 25.76
CA SER A 14 -2.59 10.95 26.45
C SER A 14 -1.24 10.21 26.51
N LYS A 15 -0.14 10.96 26.39
CA LYS A 15 1.22 10.46 26.63
C LYS A 15 1.38 9.84 28.03
N ASP A 16 0.56 10.23 29.00
CA ASP A 16 0.68 9.73 30.37
C ASP A 16 -0.01 8.36 30.58
N THR A 17 -0.56 7.77 29.51
CA THR A 17 -1.28 6.48 29.57
C THR A 17 -0.36 5.31 29.93
N GLN A 18 0.91 5.37 29.54
CA GLN A 18 1.91 4.33 29.83
C GLN A 18 3.28 4.98 30.02
N GLN A 19 4.02 4.58 31.06
CA GLN A 19 5.25 5.25 31.50
C GLN A 19 6.32 5.41 30.41
N CYS A 20 6.42 4.47 29.46
CA CYS A 20 7.43 4.54 28.39
C CYS A 20 7.06 5.51 27.25
N MET A 21 5.83 6.01 27.19
CA MET A 21 5.38 6.84 26.08
C MET A 21 6.17 8.15 26.05
N ARG A 22 6.67 8.48 24.87
CA ARG A 22 7.42 9.71 24.61
C ARG A 22 6.54 10.79 24.00
N VAL A 23 5.46 10.37 23.33
CA VAL A 23 4.49 11.21 22.61
C VAL A 23 3.07 10.68 22.83
N PRO A 24 2.01 11.49 22.63
CA PRO A 24 0.63 10.99 22.62
C PRO A 24 0.35 10.10 21.40
N VAL A 25 -0.82 9.44 21.41
CA VAL A 25 -1.38 8.81 20.20
C VAL A 25 -2.45 9.71 19.61
N ARG A 26 -2.40 9.92 18.30
CA ARG A 26 -3.40 10.63 17.51
C ARG A 26 -4.18 9.67 16.66
N ILE A 27 -5.51 9.73 16.73
CA ILE A 27 -6.40 8.85 15.99
C ILE A 27 -7.26 9.71 15.06
N TYR A 28 -7.22 9.38 13.77
CA TYR A 28 -8.08 9.99 12.76
C TYR A 28 -9.17 8.98 12.41
N ALA A 29 -10.35 9.13 12.99
CA ALA A 29 -11.43 8.17 12.83
C ALA A 29 -12.76 8.81 13.21
N SER A 30 -13.86 8.41 12.55
CA SER A 30 -15.20 8.71 13.07
C SER A 30 -15.49 7.85 14.31
N ASP A 31 -16.48 8.23 15.11
CA ASP A 31 -16.84 7.47 16.32
C ASP A 31 -17.16 5.99 15.99
N LYS A 32 -17.80 5.73 14.83
CA LYS A 32 -18.06 4.38 14.30
C LYS A 32 -16.78 3.58 14.05
N LEU A 33 -15.74 4.22 13.52
CA LEU A 33 -14.46 3.58 13.23
C LEU A 33 -13.66 3.35 14.52
N VAL A 34 -13.72 4.28 15.48
CA VAL A 34 -13.16 4.10 16.83
C VAL A 34 -13.78 2.87 17.49
N ASP A 35 -15.10 2.70 17.45
CA ASP A 35 -15.77 1.55 18.04
C ASP A 35 -15.35 0.21 17.42
N LYS A 36 -14.99 0.20 16.13
CA LYS A 36 -14.41 -0.98 15.47
C LYS A 36 -12.99 -1.25 15.97
N MET A 37 -12.16 -0.22 16.08
CA MET A 37 -10.77 -0.33 16.57
C MET A 37 -10.70 -0.74 18.05
N ARG A 38 -11.73 -0.47 18.85
CA ARG A 38 -11.82 -0.96 20.24
C ARG A 38 -11.93 -2.48 20.37
N GLN A 39 -12.27 -3.19 19.28
CA GLN A 39 -12.53 -4.63 19.30
C GLN A 39 -11.25 -5.47 19.15
N ASP A 40 -10.10 -4.84 18.92
CA ASP A 40 -8.81 -5.50 18.78
C ASP A 40 -7.68 -4.70 19.49
N ALA A 41 -6.43 -5.08 19.28
CA ALA A 41 -5.28 -4.44 19.93
C ALA A 41 -4.79 -3.13 19.28
N THR A 42 -5.53 -2.53 18.34
CA THR A 42 -5.09 -1.34 17.56
C THR A 42 -4.53 -0.23 18.44
N PHE A 43 -5.30 0.20 19.45
CA PHE A 43 -4.90 1.31 20.29
C PHE A 43 -3.76 0.96 21.23
N GLN A 44 -3.70 -0.29 21.72
CA GLN A 44 -2.57 -0.74 22.53
C GLN A 44 -1.27 -0.75 21.72
N GLN A 45 -1.33 -1.20 20.46
CA GLN A 45 -0.17 -1.18 19.56
C GLN A 45 0.27 0.26 19.25
N ALA A 46 -0.66 1.18 19.08
CA ALA A 46 -0.35 2.60 18.88
C ALA A 46 0.31 3.24 20.12
N VAL A 47 -0.17 2.91 21.32
CA VAL A 47 0.46 3.30 22.60
C VAL A 47 1.86 2.71 22.73
N ASN A 48 2.03 1.44 22.38
CA ASN A 48 3.34 0.79 22.41
C ASN A 48 4.31 1.47 21.42
N ALA A 49 3.86 1.79 20.21
CA ALA A 49 4.67 2.49 19.20
C ALA A 49 5.07 3.90 19.66
N ALA A 50 4.25 4.56 20.49
CA ALA A 50 4.58 5.86 21.09
C ALA A 50 5.75 5.81 22.10
N CYS A 51 6.22 4.61 22.48
CA CYS A 51 7.40 4.44 23.33
C CYS A 51 8.74 4.39 22.55
N LEU A 52 8.71 4.35 21.21
CA LEU A 52 9.91 4.16 20.40
C LEU A 52 10.92 5.31 20.56
N PRO A 53 12.22 5.03 20.76
CA PRO A 53 13.23 6.08 20.87
C PRO A 53 13.26 6.98 19.63
N GLY A 54 13.36 8.29 19.88
CA GLY A 54 13.42 9.31 18.83
C GLY A 54 12.11 9.54 18.08
N ILE A 55 10.97 8.96 18.49
CA ILE A 55 9.67 9.28 17.88
C ILE A 55 9.32 10.76 18.09
N TYR A 56 8.82 11.40 17.04
CA TYR A 56 8.38 12.79 17.05
C TYR A 56 6.86 12.93 17.13
N THR A 57 6.44 14.02 17.77
CA THR A 57 5.07 14.57 17.90
C THR A 57 3.97 13.62 18.38
N GLN A 58 3.73 12.51 17.69
CA GLN A 58 2.65 11.56 17.95
C GLN A 58 2.86 10.21 17.23
N SER A 59 2.34 9.15 17.83
CA SER A 59 2.04 7.89 17.14
C SER A 59 0.65 8.00 16.51
N ILE A 60 0.48 7.60 15.25
CA ILE A 60 -0.74 7.88 14.49
C ILE A 60 -1.50 6.61 14.14
N VAL A 61 -2.82 6.65 14.31
CA VAL A 61 -3.77 5.65 13.78
C VAL A 61 -4.70 6.33 12.77
N LEU A 62 -4.64 5.87 11.54
CA LEU A 62 -5.48 6.30 10.42
C LEU A 62 -6.85 5.62 10.45
N PRO A 63 -7.83 6.07 9.64
CA PRO A 63 -9.22 5.63 9.79
C PRO A 63 -9.44 4.13 9.51
N ASP A 64 -8.56 3.53 8.73
CA ASP A 64 -8.50 2.10 8.42
C ASP A 64 -7.71 1.27 9.45
N GLY A 65 -7.22 1.91 10.51
CA GLY A 65 -6.48 1.36 11.65
C GLY A 65 -7.01 0.02 12.17
N HIS A 66 -6.20 -1.02 12.22
CA HIS A 66 -6.56 -2.31 12.82
C HIS A 66 -5.33 -3.04 13.36
N GLN A 67 -5.52 -4.06 14.17
CA GLN A 67 -4.43 -4.81 14.78
C GLN A 67 -3.46 -5.39 13.72
N GLY A 68 -2.17 -5.14 13.92
CA GLY A 68 -1.07 -5.67 13.13
C GLY A 68 -0.06 -6.48 13.98
N TYR A 69 1.20 -6.48 13.55
CA TYR A 69 2.36 -7.02 14.26
C TYR A 69 3.22 -5.89 14.83
N GLY A 70 3.25 -5.71 16.15
CA GLY A 70 3.91 -4.59 16.84
C GLY A 70 3.22 -3.24 16.64
N PHE A 71 3.19 -2.74 15.40
CA PHE A 71 2.42 -1.57 14.99
C PHE A 71 1.03 -1.95 14.48
N PRO A 72 0.02 -1.08 14.67
CA PRO A 72 -1.25 -1.23 13.97
C PRO A 72 -1.02 -1.09 12.46
N ILE A 73 -1.80 -1.83 11.66
CA ILE A 73 -1.98 -1.51 10.24
C ILE A 73 -2.87 -0.26 10.18
N GLY A 74 -2.62 0.67 9.26
CA GLY A 74 -3.14 2.04 9.38
C GLY A 74 -2.29 2.90 10.33
N GLY A 75 -1.06 2.47 10.62
CA GLY A 75 -0.17 3.14 11.57
C GLY A 75 0.87 4.02 10.87
N VAL A 76 1.15 5.20 11.45
CA VAL A 76 2.26 6.06 11.05
C VAL A 76 3.08 6.50 12.28
N ALA A 77 4.41 6.45 12.17
CA ALA A 77 5.32 7.05 13.15
C ALA A 77 6.57 7.57 12.46
N ALA A 78 7.00 8.79 12.82
CA ALA A 78 8.27 9.35 12.37
C ALA A 78 9.27 9.32 13.52
N THR A 79 10.43 8.70 13.31
CA THR A 79 11.54 8.69 14.27
C THR A 79 12.70 9.51 13.70
N ASP A 80 13.44 10.20 14.57
CA ASP A 80 14.65 10.92 14.18
C ASP A 80 15.65 10.00 13.46
N TYR A 81 16.26 10.48 12.38
CA TYR A 81 17.19 9.66 11.59
C TYR A 81 18.48 9.34 12.35
N GLU A 82 19.01 10.28 13.13
CA GLU A 82 20.31 10.14 13.80
C GLU A 82 20.19 9.41 15.14
N THR A 83 19.17 9.77 15.92
CA THR A 83 18.98 9.35 17.32
C THR A 83 17.80 8.41 17.52
N GLY A 84 16.95 8.24 16.51
CA GLY A 84 15.79 7.37 16.54
C GLY A 84 16.08 5.96 16.06
N VAL A 85 15.01 5.20 15.87
CA VAL A 85 15.06 3.78 15.53
C VAL A 85 14.31 3.46 14.25
N ILE A 86 14.69 2.36 13.61
CA ILE A 86 13.91 1.72 12.56
C ILE A 86 13.34 0.38 13.03
N SER A 87 12.05 0.14 12.79
CA SER A 87 11.37 -1.09 13.16
C SER A 87 10.75 -1.80 11.94
N PRO A 88 11.10 -3.07 11.67
CA PRO A 88 10.42 -3.85 10.64
C PRO A 88 8.92 -4.02 10.90
N GLY A 89 8.52 -4.08 12.17
CA GLY A 89 7.13 -4.13 12.59
C GLY A 89 6.33 -2.89 12.18
N GLY A 90 6.97 -1.72 12.09
CA GLY A 90 6.39 -0.45 11.63
C GLY A 90 6.31 -0.27 10.12
N VAL A 91 6.94 -1.17 9.36
CA VAL A 91 6.87 -1.22 7.89
C VAL A 91 5.88 -2.31 7.45
N GLY A 92 5.95 -3.48 8.08
CA GLY A 92 5.15 -4.65 7.74
C GLY A 92 5.91 -5.72 6.96
N TYR A 93 5.31 -6.90 6.86
CA TYR A 93 5.92 -8.06 6.20
C TYR A 93 5.96 -7.92 4.68
N ASP A 94 4.87 -7.51 4.05
CA ASP A 94 4.84 -7.29 2.60
C ASP A 94 5.33 -5.88 2.29
N ILE A 95 6.66 -5.73 2.32
CA ILE A 95 7.38 -4.48 2.04
C ILE A 95 6.99 -3.99 0.64
N ASN A 96 6.64 -2.70 0.54
CA ASN A 96 6.09 -2.10 -0.67
C ASN A 96 4.91 -2.87 -1.26
N CYS A 97 4.07 -3.51 -0.43
CA CYS A 97 2.69 -3.68 -0.82
C CYS A 97 2.14 -2.30 -1.18
N GLY A 98 1.50 -2.22 -2.34
CA GLY A 98 1.17 -0.95 -2.95
C GLY A 98 0.22 -1.13 -4.12
N VAL A 99 -0.22 -0.01 -4.64
CA VAL A 99 -1.32 0.07 -5.59
C VAL A 99 -0.88 0.90 -6.78
N ARG A 100 -1.32 0.49 -7.97
CA ARG A 100 -1.18 1.28 -9.19
C ARG A 100 -2.51 1.36 -9.91
N VAL A 101 -2.78 2.48 -10.57
CA VAL A 101 -3.97 2.67 -11.40
C VAL A 101 -3.58 3.10 -12.81
N LEU A 102 -4.16 2.42 -13.80
CA LEU A 102 -4.09 2.80 -15.21
C LEU A 102 -5.41 3.42 -15.63
N ARG A 103 -5.33 4.43 -16.50
CA ARG A 103 -6.47 4.92 -17.27
C ARG A 103 -6.60 4.16 -18.59
N THR A 104 -7.76 4.25 -19.21
CA THR A 104 -7.99 3.88 -20.62
C THR A 104 -8.87 4.94 -21.26
N ASN A 105 -8.98 4.94 -22.59
CA ASN A 105 -9.98 5.76 -23.29
C ASN A 105 -11.36 5.09 -23.44
N LEU A 106 -11.53 3.87 -22.90
CA LEU A 106 -12.74 3.06 -23.02
C LEU A 106 -13.82 3.47 -22.02
N ASP A 107 -15.08 3.17 -22.36
CA ASP A 107 -16.23 3.26 -21.48
C ASP A 107 -16.80 1.87 -21.13
N GLU A 108 -17.71 1.83 -20.14
CA GLU A 108 -18.42 0.61 -19.74
C GLU A 108 -19.02 -0.15 -20.94
N LYS A 109 -19.62 0.57 -21.90
CA LYS A 109 -20.25 -0.05 -23.09
C LYS A 109 -19.27 -0.83 -23.97
N ASP A 110 -17.99 -0.44 -23.97
CA ASP A 110 -16.95 -1.06 -24.81
C ASP A 110 -16.44 -2.34 -24.13
N VAL A 111 -16.36 -2.33 -22.80
CA VAL A 111 -15.79 -3.42 -22.00
C VAL A 111 -16.84 -4.42 -21.55
N ARG A 112 -18.07 -4.01 -21.21
CA ARG A 112 -19.11 -4.88 -20.64
C ARG A 112 -19.39 -6.13 -21.49
N PRO A 113 -19.53 -6.04 -22.84
CA PRO A 113 -19.74 -7.23 -23.68
C PRO A 113 -18.55 -8.21 -23.69
N LYS A 114 -17.33 -7.72 -23.46
CA LYS A 114 -16.08 -8.49 -23.49
C LYS A 114 -15.51 -8.78 -22.09
N LEU A 115 -16.18 -8.34 -21.02
CA LEU A 115 -15.65 -8.32 -19.66
C LEU A 115 -15.22 -9.70 -19.16
N ARG A 116 -15.99 -10.75 -19.50
CA ARG A 116 -15.63 -12.13 -19.14
C ARG A 116 -14.35 -12.58 -19.85
N ALA A 117 -14.23 -12.29 -21.14
CA ALA A 117 -13.03 -12.60 -21.91
C ALA A 117 -11.81 -11.82 -21.40
N LEU A 118 -11.97 -10.54 -21.06
CA LEU A 118 -10.92 -9.73 -20.44
C LEU A 118 -10.46 -10.34 -19.11
N ILE A 119 -11.40 -10.68 -18.23
CA ILE A 119 -11.06 -11.26 -16.92
C ILE A 119 -10.41 -12.63 -17.05
N ASP A 120 -10.89 -13.49 -17.95
CA ASP A 120 -10.29 -14.79 -18.21
C ASP A 120 -8.88 -14.63 -18.84
N GLN A 121 -8.68 -13.66 -19.75
CA GLN A 121 -7.38 -13.35 -20.35
C GLN A 121 -6.39 -12.79 -19.32
N LEU A 122 -6.83 -11.84 -18.48
CA LEU A 122 -6.01 -11.27 -17.40
C LEU A 122 -5.60 -12.35 -16.40
N PHE A 123 -6.51 -13.25 -16.02
CA PHE A 123 -6.23 -14.35 -15.12
C PHE A 123 -5.22 -15.36 -15.71
N ALA A 124 -5.24 -15.56 -17.03
CA ALA A 124 -4.27 -16.38 -17.73
C ALA A 124 -2.90 -15.68 -17.87
N ASP A 125 -2.89 -14.38 -18.15
CA ASP A 125 -1.67 -13.64 -18.45
C ASP A 125 -0.92 -13.11 -17.23
N VAL A 126 -1.62 -12.84 -16.13
CA VAL A 126 -1.04 -12.37 -14.87
C VAL A 126 -1.07 -13.50 -13.85
N PRO A 127 0.07 -14.16 -13.54
CA PRO A 127 0.08 -15.30 -12.64
C PRO A 127 -0.43 -14.96 -11.23
N THR A 128 -1.44 -15.68 -10.75
CA THR A 128 -2.11 -15.44 -9.46
C THR A 128 -1.94 -16.60 -8.47
N GLY A 129 -1.70 -16.27 -7.20
CA GLY A 129 -1.77 -17.21 -6.07
C GLY A 129 -0.47 -17.64 -5.41
N VAL A 130 -0.62 -18.37 -4.29
CA VAL A 130 0.48 -18.76 -3.40
C VAL A 130 1.43 -19.72 -4.12
N GLY A 131 2.72 -19.37 -4.15
CA GLY A 131 3.78 -20.24 -4.68
C GLY A 131 3.79 -20.36 -6.20
N LYS A 132 2.97 -19.60 -6.94
CA LYS A 132 3.05 -19.57 -8.40
C LYS A 132 4.38 -19.00 -8.86
N ARG A 133 4.82 -19.53 -10.01
CA ARG A 133 6.00 -19.02 -10.71
C ARG A 133 5.59 -17.92 -11.66
N GLY A 134 6.35 -16.83 -11.69
CA GLY A 134 6.21 -15.79 -12.69
C GLY A 134 6.69 -16.23 -14.06
N LYS A 135 6.34 -15.45 -15.09
CA LYS A 135 6.86 -15.66 -16.46
C LYS A 135 8.32 -15.20 -16.62
N ILE A 136 8.82 -14.40 -15.67
CA ILE A 136 10.22 -13.95 -15.63
C ILE A 136 11.08 -15.05 -14.99
N ASP A 137 12.10 -15.50 -15.72
CA ASP A 137 13.16 -16.34 -15.17
C ASP A 137 14.40 -15.50 -14.85
N LEU A 138 14.66 -15.29 -13.56
CA LEU A 138 15.83 -14.57 -13.06
C LEU A 138 17.10 -15.43 -13.03
N LYS A 139 16.99 -16.75 -13.29
CA LYS A 139 18.05 -17.77 -13.35
C LYS A 139 18.82 -18.01 -12.03
N ASN A 140 19.34 -16.97 -11.38
CA ASN A 140 20.20 -17.03 -10.20
C ASN A 140 20.11 -15.75 -9.35
N PHE A 141 20.84 -15.69 -8.22
CA PHE A 141 20.80 -14.54 -7.32
C PHE A 141 21.29 -13.24 -7.95
N ARG A 142 22.22 -13.29 -8.91
CA ARG A 142 22.65 -12.09 -9.64
C ARG A 142 21.49 -11.47 -10.42
N GLY A 143 20.64 -12.28 -11.05
CA GLY A 143 19.42 -11.79 -11.69
C GLY A 143 18.42 -11.18 -10.72
N VAL A 144 18.34 -11.70 -9.48
CA VAL A 144 17.54 -11.08 -8.41
C VAL A 144 18.15 -9.74 -8.00
N ASP A 145 19.47 -9.66 -7.85
CA ASP A 145 20.17 -8.44 -7.46
C ASP A 145 19.98 -7.31 -8.47
N GLU A 146 19.94 -7.63 -9.78
CA GLU A 146 19.61 -6.66 -10.83
C GLU A 146 18.20 -6.05 -10.63
N VAL A 147 17.21 -6.87 -10.24
CA VAL A 147 15.86 -6.38 -9.91
C VAL A 147 15.88 -5.53 -8.64
N LEU A 148 16.56 -6.01 -7.60
CA LEU A 148 16.68 -5.35 -6.30
C LEU A 148 17.35 -3.96 -6.42
N THR A 149 18.30 -3.81 -7.34
CA THR A 149 18.96 -2.53 -7.62
C THR A 149 18.15 -1.64 -8.56
N GLY A 150 17.57 -2.22 -9.61
CA GLY A 150 17.00 -1.44 -10.71
C GLY A 150 15.51 -1.11 -10.58
N GLY A 151 14.76 -1.83 -9.74
CA GLY A 151 13.34 -1.56 -9.53
C GLY A 151 12.51 -1.58 -10.81
N ALA A 152 11.55 -0.65 -10.95
CA ALA A 152 10.77 -0.54 -12.18
C ALA A 152 11.63 -0.22 -13.42
N LYS A 153 12.75 0.51 -13.26
CA LYS A 153 13.66 0.81 -14.38
C LYS A 153 14.25 -0.46 -14.99
N TRP A 154 14.57 -1.45 -14.16
CA TRP A 154 15.01 -2.76 -14.64
C TRP A 154 13.94 -3.45 -15.48
N ALA A 155 12.66 -3.32 -15.11
CA ALA A 155 11.56 -3.93 -15.83
C ALA A 155 11.37 -3.24 -17.20
N VAL A 156 11.34 -1.91 -17.22
CA VAL A 156 11.24 -1.11 -18.46
C VAL A 156 12.41 -1.39 -19.40
N ALA A 157 13.64 -1.43 -18.89
CA ALA A 157 14.84 -1.76 -19.68
C ALA A 157 14.80 -3.18 -20.30
N ARG A 158 13.91 -4.06 -19.80
CA ARG A 158 13.67 -5.41 -20.34
C ARG A 158 12.42 -5.51 -21.21
N GLY A 159 11.83 -4.37 -21.58
CA GLY A 159 10.64 -4.28 -22.43
C GLY A 159 9.32 -4.37 -21.67
N TYR A 160 9.32 -4.37 -20.33
CA TYR A 160 8.10 -4.43 -19.54
C TYR A 160 7.56 -3.03 -19.26
N GLY A 161 6.83 -2.48 -20.24
CA GLY A 161 6.16 -1.19 -20.16
C GLY A 161 6.90 -0.09 -20.92
N TRP A 162 6.67 1.16 -20.53
CA TRP A 162 7.13 2.36 -21.24
C TRP A 162 8.00 3.22 -20.32
N GLU A 163 8.90 4.02 -20.89
CA GLU A 163 9.80 4.89 -20.12
C GLU A 163 9.03 5.91 -19.27
N GLU A 164 7.97 6.50 -19.83
CA GLU A 164 7.08 7.43 -19.14
C GLU A 164 6.34 6.83 -17.92
N ASP A 165 6.27 5.50 -17.82
CA ASP A 165 5.68 4.85 -16.64
C ASP A 165 6.51 5.16 -15.39
N LEU A 166 7.81 5.44 -15.53
CA LEU A 166 8.69 5.70 -14.40
C LEU A 166 8.36 7.03 -13.73
N ASP A 167 7.98 8.05 -14.50
CA ASP A 167 7.65 9.39 -14.01
C ASP A 167 6.37 9.43 -13.17
N HIS A 168 5.55 8.39 -13.28
CA HIS A 168 4.26 8.26 -12.60
C HIS A 168 4.32 7.25 -11.43
N GLN A 169 5.50 7.04 -10.85
CA GLN A 169 5.68 6.16 -9.70
C GLN A 169 6.28 6.91 -8.54
N GLU A 170 5.86 6.56 -7.33
CA GLU A 170 6.53 6.99 -6.13
C GLU A 170 8.02 6.63 -6.19
N ALA A 171 8.89 7.63 -5.95
CA ALA A 171 10.35 7.53 -6.10
C ALA A 171 10.81 7.03 -7.50
N ASN A 172 10.04 7.33 -8.55
CA ASN A 172 10.29 6.86 -9.91
C ASN A 172 10.48 5.33 -10.01
N GLY A 173 9.82 4.58 -9.11
CA GLY A 173 9.87 3.12 -9.06
C GLY A 173 11.21 2.54 -8.62
N ARG A 174 12.09 3.34 -8.01
CA ARG A 174 13.42 2.91 -7.52
C ARG A 174 13.90 3.74 -6.33
N LEU A 175 14.24 3.06 -5.25
CA LEU A 175 14.95 3.63 -4.10
C LEU A 175 16.45 3.39 -4.23
N ASP A 176 17.23 4.47 -4.15
CA ASP A 176 18.69 4.45 -4.34
C ASP A 176 19.45 3.86 -3.15
N ILE A 177 18.85 3.89 -1.96
CA ILE A 177 19.40 3.29 -0.72
C ILE A 177 19.44 1.75 -0.81
N ALA A 178 18.75 1.15 -1.79
CA ALA A 178 18.69 -0.29 -1.96
C ALA A 178 20.07 -0.94 -2.07
N ASN A 179 20.31 -1.91 -1.19
CA ASN A 179 21.54 -2.69 -1.19
C ASN A 179 21.21 -4.20 -1.25
N PRO A 180 21.39 -4.85 -2.42
CA PRO A 180 21.13 -6.28 -2.57
C PRO A 180 21.98 -7.18 -1.67
N SER A 181 23.16 -6.72 -1.22
CA SER A 181 24.02 -7.47 -0.29
C SER A 181 23.42 -7.59 1.11
N ASP A 182 22.53 -6.66 1.49
CA ASP A 182 21.82 -6.71 2.77
C ASP A 182 20.58 -7.63 2.74
N VAL A 183 20.19 -8.10 1.55
CA VAL A 183 19.03 -8.99 1.38
C VAL A 183 19.46 -10.44 1.66
N PRO A 184 18.84 -11.13 2.65
CA PRO A 184 19.19 -12.52 2.97
C PRO A 184 18.99 -13.47 1.78
N ASP A 185 19.86 -14.46 1.64
CA ASP A 185 19.75 -15.50 0.60
C ASP A 185 18.43 -16.26 0.65
N SER A 186 17.86 -16.46 1.85
CA SER A 186 16.52 -17.05 2.03
C SER A 186 15.43 -16.20 1.36
N ALA A 187 15.58 -14.87 1.36
CA ALA A 187 14.68 -13.95 0.69
C ALA A 187 14.88 -13.96 -0.83
N LYS A 188 16.14 -13.92 -1.30
CA LYS A 188 16.46 -14.03 -2.73
C LYS A 188 15.95 -15.33 -3.34
N SER A 189 16.07 -16.44 -2.60
CA SER A 189 15.54 -17.76 -2.98
C SER A 189 14.04 -17.75 -3.22
N ARG A 190 13.26 -17.01 -2.41
CA ARG A 190 11.81 -16.85 -2.62
C ARG A 190 11.51 -15.92 -3.80
N GLY A 191 12.30 -14.85 -3.97
CA GLY A 191 12.16 -13.91 -5.08
C GLY A 191 12.42 -14.54 -6.45
N LEU A 192 13.40 -15.46 -6.57
CA LEU A 192 13.77 -16.13 -7.83
C LEU A 192 12.58 -16.59 -8.68
N ARG A 193 11.52 -17.06 -8.03
CA ARG A 193 10.37 -17.68 -8.70
C ARG A 193 9.14 -16.78 -8.76
N GLN A 194 9.09 -15.67 -8.03
CA GLN A 194 7.83 -14.94 -7.77
C GLN A 194 7.73 -13.60 -8.49
N SER A 195 8.71 -13.24 -9.33
CA SER A 195 8.73 -11.96 -10.05
C SER A 195 7.66 -11.94 -11.13
N GLY A 196 6.84 -10.89 -11.19
CA GLY A 196 5.67 -10.83 -12.05
C GLY A 196 4.58 -11.80 -11.58
N THR A 197 4.21 -11.76 -10.30
CA THR A 197 3.06 -12.52 -9.78
C THR A 197 2.21 -11.63 -8.88
N LEU A 198 0.89 -11.82 -8.93
CA LEU A 198 -0.03 -11.04 -8.13
C LEU A 198 0.04 -11.43 -6.65
N GLY A 199 0.05 -12.73 -6.39
CA GLY A 199 0.01 -13.28 -5.04
C GLY A 199 -1.35 -13.60 -4.51
N SER A 200 -1.51 -13.48 -3.18
CA SER A 200 -2.70 -13.91 -2.44
C SER A 200 -3.07 -12.89 -1.37
N GLY A 201 -4.14 -13.16 -0.62
CA GLY A 201 -4.63 -12.26 0.42
C GLY A 201 -5.41 -11.09 -0.18
N ASN A 202 -5.13 -9.87 0.26
CA ASN A 202 -5.80 -8.67 -0.26
C ASN A 202 -5.32 -8.27 -1.67
N HIS A 203 -4.33 -8.95 -2.25
CA HIS A 203 -3.88 -8.66 -3.62
C HIS A 203 -4.95 -8.98 -4.66
N PHE A 204 -5.04 -8.12 -5.67
CA PHE A 204 -5.99 -8.23 -6.77
C PHE A 204 -5.52 -7.44 -7.99
N LEU A 205 -6.11 -7.73 -9.14
CA LEU A 205 -6.18 -6.82 -10.27
C LEU A 205 -7.64 -6.63 -10.64
N GLU A 206 -8.07 -5.38 -10.75
CA GLU A 206 -9.46 -4.99 -10.92
C GLU A 206 -9.66 -4.12 -12.14
N ILE A 207 -10.68 -4.45 -12.94
CA ILE A 207 -11.27 -3.55 -13.92
C ILE A 207 -12.38 -2.77 -13.20
N GLN A 208 -12.25 -1.45 -13.21
CA GLN A 208 -13.12 -0.54 -12.50
C GLN A 208 -13.69 0.51 -13.45
N LEU A 209 -14.76 1.17 -13.03
CA LEU A 209 -15.37 2.28 -13.73
C LEU A 209 -15.32 3.52 -12.84
N VAL A 210 -15.05 4.68 -13.46
CA VAL A 210 -15.23 5.97 -12.81
C VAL A 210 -16.70 6.14 -12.48
N ASP A 211 -17.01 6.16 -11.19
CA ASP A 211 -18.38 6.23 -10.68
C ASP A 211 -18.75 7.69 -10.36
N GLU A 212 -17.87 8.38 -9.64
CA GLU A 212 -18.04 9.78 -9.26
C GLU A 212 -16.74 10.56 -9.46
N ILE A 213 -16.86 11.83 -9.87
CA ILE A 213 -15.77 12.80 -9.95
C ILE A 213 -16.12 13.93 -8.98
N TYR A 214 -15.29 14.11 -7.95
CA TYR A 214 -15.45 15.14 -6.93
C TYR A 214 -14.60 16.37 -7.23
N ASP A 215 -13.43 16.17 -7.84
CA ASP A 215 -12.49 17.22 -8.23
C ASP A 215 -12.19 17.08 -9.73
N GLN A 216 -12.73 18.01 -10.51
CA GLN A 216 -12.63 18.01 -11.96
C GLN A 216 -11.21 18.34 -12.43
N GLU A 217 -10.51 19.26 -11.77
CA GLU A 217 -9.15 19.68 -12.12
C GLU A 217 -8.18 18.52 -11.90
N ALA A 218 -8.27 17.86 -10.74
CA ALA A 218 -7.47 16.69 -10.44
C ALA A 218 -7.75 15.53 -11.40
N ALA A 219 -9.03 15.27 -11.71
CA ALA A 219 -9.43 14.23 -12.65
C ALA A 219 -8.84 14.48 -14.05
N GLU A 220 -8.96 15.71 -14.57
CA GLU A 220 -8.43 16.10 -15.88
C GLU A 220 -6.91 15.96 -15.95
N ALA A 221 -6.18 16.42 -14.94
CA ALA A 221 -4.72 16.25 -14.85
C ALA A 221 -4.30 14.77 -14.86
N MET A 222 -5.12 13.88 -14.29
CA MET A 222 -4.93 12.44 -14.32
C MET A 222 -5.43 11.76 -15.61
N GLY A 223 -6.01 12.50 -16.56
CA GLY A 223 -6.58 11.96 -17.79
C GLY A 223 -7.89 11.20 -17.59
N ILE A 224 -8.60 11.49 -16.49
CA ILE A 224 -9.94 11.00 -16.19
C ILE A 224 -10.94 12.04 -16.65
N LYS A 225 -11.65 11.76 -17.75
CA LYS A 225 -12.44 12.76 -18.47
C LYS A 225 -13.94 12.67 -18.19
N ARG A 226 -14.43 11.53 -17.72
CA ARG A 226 -15.88 11.27 -17.58
C ARG A 226 -16.20 10.12 -16.65
N LYS A 227 -17.41 10.13 -16.11
CA LYS A 227 -18.03 8.97 -15.47
C LYS A 227 -18.20 7.85 -16.50
N GLY A 228 -18.04 6.60 -16.06
CA GLY A 228 -18.09 5.41 -16.90
C GLY A 228 -16.77 5.07 -17.61
N GLN A 229 -15.74 5.91 -17.50
CA GLN A 229 -14.41 5.61 -18.03
C GLN A 229 -13.82 4.38 -17.33
N VAL A 230 -13.23 3.48 -18.11
CA VAL A 230 -12.64 2.24 -17.62
C VAL A 230 -11.24 2.49 -17.07
N MET A 231 -11.00 2.01 -15.86
CA MET A 231 -9.74 2.08 -15.14
C MET A 231 -9.28 0.67 -14.76
N VAL A 232 -7.98 0.48 -14.57
CA VAL A 232 -7.44 -0.79 -14.08
C VAL A 232 -6.57 -0.56 -12.85
N MET A 233 -6.92 -1.21 -11.75
CA MET A 233 -6.17 -1.14 -10.50
C MET A 233 -5.40 -2.44 -10.25
N ILE A 234 -4.12 -2.32 -9.89
CA ILE A 234 -3.24 -3.45 -9.56
C ILE A 234 -2.78 -3.27 -8.12
N HIS A 235 -3.11 -4.22 -7.24
CA HIS A 235 -2.67 -4.25 -5.85
C HIS A 235 -1.78 -5.47 -5.59
N SER A 236 -0.49 -5.23 -5.36
CA SER A 236 0.49 -6.26 -5.00
C SER A 236 1.73 -5.66 -4.34
N GLY A 237 2.65 -6.52 -3.90
CA GLY A 237 3.86 -6.14 -3.19
C GLY A 237 5.10 -6.93 -3.59
N SER A 238 6.03 -7.05 -2.64
CA SER A 238 7.34 -7.69 -2.80
C SER A 238 7.30 -9.21 -2.69
N ARG A 239 6.09 -9.79 -2.57
CA ARG A 239 5.85 -11.23 -2.54
C ARG A 239 6.56 -11.88 -1.36
N GLY A 240 7.00 -13.13 -1.53
CA GLY A 240 7.74 -13.84 -0.50
C GLY A 240 9.10 -13.23 -0.17
N LEU A 241 9.66 -12.40 -1.05
CA LEU A 241 10.97 -11.78 -0.83
C LEU A 241 10.91 -10.78 0.33
N GLY A 242 10.03 -9.78 0.27
CA GLY A 242 9.95 -8.79 1.37
C GLY A 242 9.45 -9.40 2.67
N HIS A 243 8.53 -10.37 2.61
CA HIS A 243 8.12 -11.12 3.80
C HIS A 243 9.33 -11.77 4.48
N GLN A 244 10.23 -12.39 3.72
CA GLN A 244 11.41 -13.04 4.27
C GLN A 244 12.43 -12.02 4.78
N VAL A 245 12.62 -10.90 4.08
CA VAL A 245 13.45 -9.78 4.58
C VAL A 245 12.94 -9.35 5.95
N CYS A 246 11.65 -9.02 6.08
CA CYS A 246 11.06 -8.63 7.36
C CYS A 246 11.27 -9.71 8.44
N SER A 247 11.03 -10.99 8.11
CA SER A 247 11.17 -12.11 9.05
C SER A 247 12.60 -12.28 9.58
N GLU A 248 13.61 -12.17 8.72
CA GLU A 248 15.00 -12.29 9.15
C GLU A 248 15.47 -11.06 9.94
N TYR A 249 15.06 -9.86 9.52
CA TYR A 249 15.42 -8.64 10.24
C TYR A 249 14.72 -8.53 11.59
N ILE A 250 13.49 -9.01 11.77
CA ILE A 250 12.87 -9.11 13.11
C ILE A 250 13.78 -9.90 14.08
N LYS A 251 14.35 -11.03 13.64
CA LYS A 251 15.28 -11.81 14.47
C LYS A 251 16.55 -11.02 14.80
N LYS A 252 17.13 -10.35 13.80
CA LYS A 252 18.32 -9.50 13.98
C LYS A 252 18.05 -8.35 14.95
N MET A 253 16.91 -7.67 14.81
CA MET A 253 16.50 -6.54 15.64
C MET A 253 16.26 -6.95 17.09
N MET A 254 15.69 -8.15 17.33
CA MET A 254 15.56 -8.67 18.70
C MET A 254 16.92 -8.81 19.42
N THR A 255 17.97 -9.21 18.71
CA THR A 255 19.33 -9.25 19.27
C THR A 255 19.92 -7.83 19.38
N ALA A 256 19.68 -6.97 18.39
CA ALA A 256 20.17 -5.60 18.38
C ALA A 256 19.63 -4.77 19.56
N MET A 257 18.35 -4.93 19.93
CA MET A 257 17.79 -4.24 21.10
C MET A 257 18.59 -4.48 22.38
N ARG A 258 19.07 -5.70 22.60
CA ARG A 258 19.94 -6.02 23.76
C ARG A 258 21.30 -5.33 23.65
N LYS A 259 21.87 -5.28 22.45
CA LYS A 259 23.17 -4.62 22.17
C LYS A 259 23.10 -3.11 22.41
N TYR A 260 21.98 -2.48 22.09
CA TYR A 260 21.78 -1.03 22.19
C TYR A 260 20.97 -0.60 23.41
N ASN A 261 20.70 -1.50 24.36
CA ASN A 261 19.88 -1.25 25.56
C ASN A 261 18.52 -0.60 25.25
N ILE A 262 17.86 -1.06 24.19
CA ILE A 262 16.52 -0.61 23.82
C ILE A 262 15.50 -1.53 24.48
N GLU A 263 14.65 -0.93 25.31
CA GLU A 263 13.49 -1.59 25.90
C GLU A 263 12.21 -1.10 25.23
N VAL A 264 11.36 -2.05 24.84
CA VAL A 264 10.05 -1.79 24.24
C VAL A 264 8.99 -2.59 25.00
N PRO A 265 7.76 -2.08 25.13
CA PRO A 265 6.70 -2.74 25.89
C PRO A 265 6.19 -4.02 25.22
N ASP A 266 6.50 -4.22 23.94
CA ASP A 266 6.12 -5.39 23.16
C ASP A 266 7.30 -5.84 22.29
N ARG A 267 7.61 -7.14 22.30
CA ARG A 267 8.70 -7.72 21.50
C ARG A 267 8.47 -7.57 20.00
N GLU A 268 7.22 -7.46 19.55
CA GLU A 268 6.87 -7.23 18.15
C GLU A 268 7.27 -5.83 17.66
N LEU A 269 7.60 -4.90 18.57
CA LEU A 269 8.20 -3.58 18.27
C LEU A 269 9.73 -3.63 18.15
N CYS A 270 10.30 -4.80 17.87
CA CYS A 270 11.74 -4.94 17.70
C CYS A 270 12.29 -3.89 16.71
N CYS A 271 13.41 -3.28 17.09
CA CYS A 271 14.02 -2.19 16.35
C CYS A 271 15.54 -2.09 16.63
N ALA A 272 16.22 -1.24 15.89
CA ALA A 272 17.59 -0.83 16.15
C ALA A 272 17.74 0.67 15.86
N PRO A 273 18.77 1.34 16.40
CA PRO A 273 19.08 2.71 16.02
C PRO A 273 19.24 2.81 14.50
N THR A 274 18.64 3.81 13.88
CA THR A 274 18.63 3.93 12.42
C THR A 274 20.05 3.96 11.84
N THR A 275 20.98 4.63 12.51
CA THR A 275 22.40 4.77 12.11
C THR A 275 23.27 3.56 12.45
N SER A 276 22.74 2.56 13.18
CA SER A 276 23.47 1.33 13.50
C SER A 276 23.69 0.44 12.26
N PRO A 277 24.70 -0.46 12.26
CA PRO A 277 24.87 -1.43 11.19
C PRO A 277 23.61 -2.26 10.89
N GLU A 278 22.89 -2.68 11.92
CA GLU A 278 21.65 -3.45 11.78
C GLU A 278 20.50 -2.60 11.20
N GLY A 279 20.41 -1.32 11.60
CA GLY A 279 19.45 -0.34 11.08
C GLY A 279 19.68 0.00 9.62
N GLN A 280 20.92 0.32 9.24
CA GLN A 280 21.30 0.63 7.86
C GLN A 280 21.15 -0.60 6.94
N ALA A 281 21.54 -1.79 7.40
CA ALA A 281 21.33 -3.01 6.63
C ALA A 281 19.83 -3.29 6.40
N TYR A 282 18.98 -3.04 7.39
CA TYR A 282 17.53 -3.16 7.19
C TYR A 282 17.00 -2.12 6.21
N LEU A 283 17.43 -0.85 6.30
CA LEU A 283 17.07 0.19 5.33
C LEU A 283 17.46 -0.21 3.90
N GLY A 284 18.67 -0.73 3.71
CA GLY A 284 19.16 -1.22 2.42
C GLY A 284 18.35 -2.41 1.89
N ALA A 285 18.10 -3.41 2.74
CA ALA A 285 17.34 -4.61 2.37
C ALA A 285 15.85 -4.32 2.12
N MET A 286 15.24 -3.44 2.91
CA MET A 286 13.85 -2.99 2.74
C MET A 286 13.72 -2.20 1.44
N SER A 287 14.64 -1.28 1.16
CA SER A 287 14.65 -0.51 -0.09
C SER A 287 14.83 -1.41 -1.32
N ALA A 288 15.68 -2.44 -1.21
CA ALA A 288 15.84 -3.46 -2.23
C ALA A 288 14.55 -4.29 -2.44
N ALA A 289 13.90 -4.72 -1.35
CA ALA A 289 12.60 -5.40 -1.44
C ALA A 289 11.50 -4.51 -2.04
N ALA A 290 11.55 -3.20 -1.78
CA ALA A 290 10.66 -2.23 -2.39
C ALA A 290 10.88 -2.10 -3.90
N ASN A 291 12.13 -2.03 -4.36
CA ASN A 291 12.46 -2.05 -5.78
C ASN A 291 11.92 -3.31 -6.46
N TYR A 292 12.03 -4.47 -5.81
CA TYR A 292 11.43 -5.70 -6.30
C TYR A 292 9.91 -5.61 -6.48
N ALA A 293 9.20 -4.98 -5.55
CA ALA A 293 7.75 -4.77 -5.68
C ALA A 293 7.38 -3.81 -6.82
N PHE A 294 8.15 -2.74 -7.02
CA PHE A 294 7.94 -1.82 -8.17
C PHE A 294 8.14 -2.56 -9.50
N ALA A 295 9.21 -3.35 -9.63
CA ALA A 295 9.45 -4.20 -10.80
C ALA A 295 8.30 -5.21 -11.03
N ASN A 296 7.79 -5.79 -9.94
CA ASN A 296 6.67 -6.73 -9.97
C ASN A 296 5.39 -6.07 -10.52
N ARG A 297 5.01 -4.89 -10.00
CA ARG A 297 3.84 -4.14 -10.48
C ARG A 297 4.03 -3.65 -11.91
N GLN A 298 5.23 -3.20 -12.28
CA GLN A 298 5.57 -2.77 -13.63
C GLN A 298 5.39 -3.91 -14.65
N THR A 299 5.87 -5.11 -14.32
CA THR A 299 5.72 -6.28 -15.20
C THR A 299 4.26 -6.71 -15.32
N MET A 300 3.50 -6.74 -14.23
CA MET A 300 2.07 -7.08 -14.29
C MET A 300 1.27 -6.07 -15.09
N MET A 301 1.61 -4.77 -14.99
CA MET A 301 1.00 -3.75 -15.82
C MET A 301 1.24 -3.98 -17.32
N HIS A 302 2.46 -4.35 -17.70
CA HIS A 302 2.76 -4.70 -19.08
C HIS A 302 1.88 -5.85 -19.60
N TRP A 303 1.73 -6.94 -18.86
CA TRP A 303 0.83 -8.03 -19.26
C TRP A 303 -0.65 -7.65 -19.20
N THR A 304 -1.02 -6.70 -18.35
CA THR A 304 -2.38 -6.13 -18.33
C THR A 304 -2.66 -5.42 -19.65
N ARG A 305 -1.71 -4.58 -20.11
CA ARG A 305 -1.78 -3.92 -21.43
C ARG A 305 -1.91 -4.94 -22.55
N GLU A 306 -1.09 -5.99 -22.57
CA GLU A 306 -1.18 -7.06 -23.57
C GLU A 306 -2.55 -7.77 -23.55
N ALA A 307 -3.08 -8.08 -22.37
CA ALA A 307 -4.37 -8.75 -22.23
C ALA A 307 -5.51 -7.89 -22.78
N PHE A 308 -5.51 -6.59 -22.48
CA PHE A 308 -6.46 -5.64 -23.06
C PHE A 308 -6.29 -5.55 -24.58
N GLY A 309 -5.06 -5.42 -25.07
CA GLY A 309 -4.82 -5.34 -26.52
C GLY A 309 -5.32 -6.56 -27.29
N LYS A 310 -5.08 -7.78 -26.75
CA LYS A 310 -5.57 -9.04 -27.34
C LYS A 310 -7.10 -9.09 -27.43
N VAL A 311 -7.81 -8.71 -26.37
CA VAL A 311 -9.28 -8.85 -26.31
C VAL A 311 -10.00 -7.70 -27.01
N MET A 312 -9.44 -6.49 -26.94
CA MET A 312 -10.00 -5.30 -27.58
C MET A 312 -9.66 -5.22 -29.07
N GLY A 313 -8.57 -5.86 -29.51
CA GLY A 313 -8.11 -5.83 -30.90
C GLY A 313 -7.47 -4.49 -31.29
N GLN A 314 -6.87 -3.80 -30.32
CA GLN A 314 -6.24 -2.49 -30.46
C GLN A 314 -4.91 -2.50 -29.71
N SER A 315 -3.96 -1.64 -30.11
CA SER A 315 -2.72 -1.52 -29.33
C SER A 315 -3.00 -0.90 -27.95
N PRO A 316 -2.19 -1.18 -26.92
CA PRO A 316 -2.32 -0.51 -25.62
C PRO A 316 -2.20 1.02 -25.70
N GLU A 317 -1.44 1.53 -26.68
CA GLU A 317 -1.32 2.94 -27.03
C GLU A 317 -2.65 3.50 -27.57
N ASP A 318 -3.30 2.81 -28.51
CA ASP A 318 -4.62 3.19 -29.04
C ASP A 318 -5.71 3.17 -27.95
N LEU A 319 -5.54 2.29 -26.95
CA LEU A 319 -6.40 2.17 -25.78
C LEU A 319 -6.08 3.19 -24.68
N ASP A 320 -5.07 4.04 -24.88
CA ASP A 320 -4.67 5.11 -23.97
C ASP A 320 -4.35 4.58 -22.56
N MET A 321 -3.68 3.40 -22.49
CA MET A 321 -3.42 2.64 -21.25
C MET A 321 -2.25 3.18 -20.41
N HIS A 322 -2.29 4.46 -20.07
CA HIS A 322 -1.22 5.13 -19.31
C HIS A 322 -1.36 4.93 -17.80
N LEU A 323 -0.22 4.86 -17.11
CA LEU A 323 -0.17 4.86 -15.66
C LEU A 323 -0.61 6.23 -15.12
N ILE A 324 -1.57 6.26 -14.19
CA ILE A 324 -1.87 7.45 -13.41
C ILE A 324 -0.84 7.58 -12.30
N TYR A 325 -0.78 6.59 -11.41
CA TYR A 325 0.19 6.62 -10.33
C TYR A 325 0.44 5.22 -9.76
N ASP A 326 1.57 5.06 -9.06
CA ASP A 326 1.95 3.89 -8.29
C ASP A 326 2.47 4.33 -6.92
N VAL A 327 1.87 3.80 -5.84
CA VAL A 327 2.19 4.22 -4.48
C VAL A 327 2.28 3.02 -3.53
N ALA A 328 3.27 3.08 -2.63
CA ALA A 328 3.46 2.13 -1.55
C ALA A 328 2.54 2.44 -0.35
N HIS A 329 2.16 1.41 0.40
CA HIS A 329 1.54 1.60 1.71
C HIS A 329 2.17 0.81 2.87
N ASN A 330 3.26 0.08 2.60
CA ASN A 330 4.11 -0.56 3.60
C ASN A 330 5.56 -0.16 3.34
N MET A 331 6.05 0.88 4.00
CA MET A 331 7.38 1.43 3.75
C MET A 331 7.94 2.18 4.96
N GLY A 332 9.25 2.08 5.18
CA GLY A 332 10.02 3.08 5.93
C GLY A 332 10.68 4.04 4.96
N LYS A 333 10.50 5.35 5.09
CA LYS A 333 11.15 6.33 4.20
C LYS A 333 11.94 7.36 4.98
N VAL A 334 13.14 7.64 4.50
CA VAL A 334 13.92 8.79 4.96
C VAL A 334 13.34 10.03 4.28
N GLU A 335 12.77 10.93 5.07
CA GLU A 335 12.09 12.14 4.60
C GLU A 335 12.50 13.33 5.46
N GLU A 336 12.26 14.54 4.95
CA GLU A 336 12.43 15.78 5.70
C GLU A 336 11.07 16.36 6.03
N HIS A 337 10.84 16.68 7.30
CA HIS A 337 9.59 17.25 7.79
C HIS A 337 9.88 18.43 8.70
N ASP A 338 9.02 19.45 8.67
CA ASP A 338 9.04 20.51 9.67
C ASP A 338 8.44 19.97 10.98
N ILE A 339 9.26 19.92 12.03
CA ILE A 339 8.87 19.47 13.36
C ILE A 339 9.24 20.58 14.33
N GLU A 340 8.22 21.25 14.87
CA GLU A 340 8.35 22.38 15.80
C GLU A 340 9.15 23.56 15.21
N GLY A 341 8.92 23.88 13.94
CA GLY A 341 9.56 24.99 13.22
C GLY A 341 10.99 24.69 12.77
N LYS A 342 11.38 23.40 12.76
CA LYS A 342 12.73 22.95 12.38
C LYS A 342 12.61 21.82 11.38
N LEU A 343 13.32 21.95 10.26
CA LEU A 343 13.45 20.87 9.29
C LEU A 343 14.26 19.73 9.92
N ARG A 344 13.65 18.55 10.05
CA ARG A 344 14.25 17.34 10.62
C ARG A 344 14.26 16.23 9.60
N LYS A 345 15.36 15.50 9.55
CA LYS A 345 15.47 14.25 8.80
C LYS A 345 14.95 13.09 9.65
N VAL A 346 13.95 12.39 9.16
CA VAL A 346 13.24 11.34 9.91
C VAL A 346 13.08 10.08 9.09
N VAL A 347 12.89 8.94 9.77
CA VAL A 347 12.39 7.71 9.17
C VAL A 347 10.89 7.62 9.44
N VAL A 348 10.09 7.88 8.41
CA VAL A 348 8.63 7.75 8.46
C VAL A 348 8.25 6.29 8.19
N HIS A 349 7.76 5.62 9.22
CA HIS A 349 7.21 4.27 9.17
C HIS A 349 5.74 4.36 8.76
N ARG A 350 5.40 3.77 7.62
CA ARG A 350 4.03 3.65 7.12
C ARG A 350 3.69 2.17 6.98
N LYS A 351 2.69 1.70 7.72
CA LYS A 351 2.18 0.32 7.61
C LYS A 351 0.69 0.33 7.40
N GLY A 352 0.26 -0.07 6.21
CA GLY A 352 -1.09 0.22 5.74
C GLY A 352 -1.37 1.72 5.76
N ALA A 353 -0.42 2.54 5.32
CA ALA A 353 -0.57 3.99 5.24
C ALA A 353 0.12 4.51 3.99
N THR A 354 -0.50 5.45 3.30
CA THR A 354 -0.05 5.94 2.00
C THR A 354 0.58 7.32 2.14
N ARG A 355 1.66 7.60 1.42
CA ARG A 355 2.21 8.95 1.30
C ARG A 355 1.21 9.85 0.56
N ALA A 356 1.01 11.08 1.03
CA ALA A 356 -0.02 12.02 0.59
C ALA A 356 0.54 13.45 0.46
N PHE A 357 1.65 13.61 -0.25
CA PHE A 357 2.32 14.90 -0.39
C PHE A 357 1.48 15.95 -1.12
N PRO A 358 1.53 17.23 -0.68
CA PRO A 358 0.69 18.29 -1.20
C PRO A 358 1.14 18.80 -2.56
N ALA A 359 0.32 19.67 -3.15
CA ALA A 359 0.71 20.50 -4.28
C ALA A 359 2.02 21.27 -3.98
N GLY A 360 2.84 21.46 -5.00
CA GLY A 360 4.14 22.13 -4.92
C GLY A 360 5.29 21.26 -4.41
N HIS A 361 5.02 20.12 -3.77
CA HIS A 361 6.08 19.29 -3.20
C HIS A 361 7.01 18.72 -4.30
N PRO A 362 8.34 18.79 -4.15
CA PRO A 362 9.29 18.42 -5.21
C PRO A 362 9.20 16.94 -5.62
N ASP A 363 8.97 16.05 -4.67
CA ASP A 363 8.83 14.59 -4.90
C ASP A 363 7.50 14.18 -5.56
N VAL A 364 6.59 15.11 -5.82
CA VAL A 364 5.39 14.85 -6.62
C VAL A 364 5.80 14.97 -8.10
N PRO A 365 5.40 14.01 -8.95
CA PRO A 365 5.67 14.09 -10.38
C PRO A 365 5.28 15.45 -10.96
N ALA A 366 6.07 15.94 -11.92
CA ALA A 366 5.87 17.27 -12.50
C ALA A 366 4.43 17.47 -13.00
N LYS A 367 3.84 16.43 -13.61
CA LYS A 367 2.45 16.41 -14.09
C LYS A 367 1.40 16.67 -13.01
N TYR A 368 1.65 16.24 -11.77
CA TYR A 368 0.69 16.34 -10.66
C TYR A 368 1.10 17.39 -9.63
N ARG A 369 2.24 18.05 -9.81
CA ARG A 369 2.77 18.99 -8.81
C ARG A 369 1.81 20.15 -8.53
N SER A 370 1.01 20.57 -9.49
CA SER A 370 0.01 21.64 -9.27
C SER A 370 -1.16 21.21 -8.40
N ILE A 371 -1.57 19.93 -8.46
CA ILE A 371 -2.72 19.42 -7.72
C ILE A 371 -2.32 18.75 -6.41
N GLY A 372 -1.12 18.16 -6.35
CA GLY A 372 -0.66 17.30 -5.26
C GLY A 372 -0.53 15.84 -5.68
N GLN A 373 -0.03 15.00 -4.77
CA GLN A 373 0.22 13.61 -5.10
C GLN A 373 -1.08 12.81 -5.25
N PRO A 374 -1.27 12.01 -6.32
CA PRO A 374 -2.31 11.00 -6.31
C PRO A 374 -2.12 9.99 -5.17
N VAL A 375 -3.21 9.66 -4.50
CA VAL A 375 -3.29 8.70 -3.41
C VAL A 375 -4.33 7.65 -3.80
N LEU A 376 -3.94 6.39 -3.80
CA LEU A 376 -4.76 5.29 -4.30
C LEU A 376 -5.29 4.46 -3.13
N ILE A 377 -6.61 4.46 -2.94
CA ILE A 377 -7.29 3.77 -1.84
C ILE A 377 -8.10 2.59 -2.40
N PRO A 378 -7.52 1.37 -2.45
CA PRO A 378 -8.25 0.15 -2.77
C PRO A 378 -9.33 -0.14 -1.73
N GLY A 379 -10.52 -0.50 -2.21
CA GLY A 379 -11.56 -1.08 -1.38
C GLY A 379 -11.40 -2.60 -1.26
N THR A 380 -12.45 -3.29 -1.69
CA THR A 380 -12.55 -4.75 -1.73
C THR A 380 -13.08 -5.16 -3.09
N MET A 381 -13.09 -6.47 -3.38
CA MET A 381 -13.62 -7.01 -4.63
C MET A 381 -15.11 -6.72 -4.93
N GLY A 382 -15.82 -6.05 -4.02
CA GLY A 382 -17.22 -5.67 -4.17
C GLY A 382 -17.58 -4.30 -3.62
N THR A 383 -16.61 -3.44 -3.33
CA THR A 383 -16.85 -2.07 -2.83
C THR A 383 -16.07 -1.07 -3.66
N ALA A 384 -16.38 0.21 -3.49
CA ALA A 384 -15.67 1.27 -4.19
C ALA A 384 -14.16 1.26 -3.89
N SER A 385 -13.38 1.81 -4.82
CA SER A 385 -12.02 2.30 -4.58
C SER A 385 -11.98 3.80 -4.84
N TYR A 386 -10.93 4.49 -4.39
CA TYR A 386 -10.81 5.94 -4.56
C TYR A 386 -9.44 6.35 -5.05
N ILE A 387 -9.43 7.46 -5.80
CA ILE A 387 -8.25 8.28 -6.00
C ILE A 387 -8.47 9.58 -5.23
N LEU A 388 -7.57 9.86 -4.30
CA LEU A 388 -7.51 11.10 -3.52
C LEU A 388 -6.28 11.90 -3.97
N ILE A 389 -6.16 13.12 -3.48
CA ILE A 389 -5.02 14.00 -3.71
C ILE A 389 -4.42 14.41 -2.37
N GLY A 390 -3.08 14.39 -2.27
CA GLY A 390 -2.36 14.84 -1.08
C GLY A 390 -2.60 16.32 -0.80
N ASN A 391 -2.72 16.67 0.48
CA ASN A 391 -3.13 18.00 0.94
C ASN A 391 -2.13 18.54 1.98
N GLN A 392 -1.97 19.86 2.10
CA GLN A 392 -1.00 20.49 2.99
C GLN A 392 -1.14 20.05 4.46
N LYS A 393 -2.37 19.87 4.94
CA LYS A 393 -2.63 19.38 6.29
C LYS A 393 -2.06 17.98 6.54
N SER A 394 -1.82 17.17 5.50
CA SER A 394 -1.16 15.87 5.68
C SER A 394 0.29 16.05 6.17
N MET A 395 1.01 17.07 5.70
CA MET A 395 2.38 17.36 6.15
C MET A 395 2.40 17.76 7.62
N GLU A 396 1.41 18.56 8.05
CA GLU A 396 1.30 19.08 9.41
C GLU A 396 0.82 18.02 10.42
N LEU A 397 -0.17 17.22 10.02
CA LEU A 397 -0.89 16.32 10.93
C LEU A 397 -0.34 14.90 10.91
N SER A 398 0.16 14.43 9.77
CA SER A 398 0.42 13.01 9.55
C SER A 398 1.72 12.69 8.83
N PHE A 399 2.69 13.60 8.85
CA PHE A 399 3.98 13.43 8.16
C PHE A 399 3.77 13.08 6.68
N GLY A 400 2.88 13.82 6.02
CA GLY A 400 2.53 13.62 4.63
C GLY A 400 1.86 12.27 4.38
N SER A 401 0.95 11.81 5.25
CA SER A 401 0.38 10.46 5.17
C SER A 401 -1.14 10.41 5.28
N THR A 402 -1.75 9.37 4.72
CA THR A 402 -3.19 9.10 4.81
C THR A 402 -3.47 7.60 4.77
N ALA A 403 -4.75 7.22 4.83
CA ALA A 403 -5.22 5.83 4.74
C ALA A 403 -4.67 5.07 3.51
N HIS A 404 -4.78 3.75 3.51
CA HIS A 404 -4.39 2.91 2.39
C HIS A 404 -5.52 2.05 1.80
N GLY A 405 -6.64 1.89 2.50
CA GLY A 405 -7.72 1.03 2.02
C GLY A 405 -8.86 0.92 3.01
N ALA A 406 -9.73 -0.07 2.83
CA ALA A 406 -10.87 -0.28 3.71
C ALA A 406 -10.48 -0.70 5.15
N GLY A 407 -9.30 -1.32 5.35
CA GLY A 407 -8.88 -1.87 6.64
C GLY A 407 -9.66 -3.13 7.02
N ARG A 408 -8.97 -4.17 7.45
CA ARG A 408 -9.61 -5.46 7.76
C ARG A 408 -10.24 -5.39 9.14
N PHE A 409 -11.52 -5.76 9.26
CA PHE A 409 -12.24 -5.82 10.52
C PHE A 409 -12.36 -7.24 11.07
N MET A 410 -12.32 -8.24 10.18
CA MET A 410 -12.53 -9.64 10.53
C MET A 410 -11.33 -10.51 10.15
N SER A 411 -10.82 -11.32 11.08
CA SER A 411 -9.71 -12.24 10.76
C SER A 411 -10.05 -13.19 9.60
N ARG A 412 -9.05 -13.64 8.84
CA ARG A 412 -9.26 -14.60 7.73
C ARG A 412 -9.93 -15.89 8.19
N SER A 413 -9.55 -16.37 9.38
CA SER A 413 -10.15 -17.56 9.99
C SER A 413 -11.63 -17.36 10.31
N ARG A 414 -12.03 -16.18 10.80
CA ARG A 414 -13.44 -15.87 11.06
C ARG A 414 -14.22 -15.66 9.76
N ALA A 415 -13.64 -14.97 8.77
CA ALA A 415 -14.26 -14.77 7.46
C ALA A 415 -14.59 -16.09 6.76
N LYS A 416 -13.67 -17.06 6.77
CA LYS A 416 -13.91 -18.41 6.23
C LYS A 416 -15.04 -19.20 6.89
N LYS A 417 -15.33 -18.91 8.16
CA LYS A 417 -16.42 -19.55 8.89
C LYS A 417 -17.77 -18.89 8.61
N GLN A 418 -17.76 -17.60 8.26
CA GLN A 418 -18.96 -16.79 8.10
C GLN A 418 -19.42 -16.68 6.63
N PHE A 419 -18.49 -16.70 5.69
CA PHE A 419 -18.78 -16.52 4.27
C PHE A 419 -18.46 -17.79 3.47
N PHE A 420 -19.33 -18.11 2.52
CA PHE A 420 -19.07 -19.13 1.52
C PHE A 420 -18.68 -18.48 0.19
N GLY A 421 -17.53 -18.86 -0.37
CA GLY A 421 -16.95 -18.18 -1.53
C GLY A 421 -17.88 -18.16 -2.76
N ARG A 422 -18.64 -19.24 -2.98
CA ARG A 422 -19.61 -19.32 -4.08
C ARG A 422 -20.76 -18.33 -3.90
N GLU A 423 -21.31 -18.20 -2.70
CA GLU A 423 -22.40 -17.25 -2.41
C GLU A 423 -21.93 -15.81 -2.57
N VAL A 424 -20.72 -15.50 -2.12
CA VAL A 424 -20.11 -14.18 -2.32
C VAL A 424 -19.95 -13.89 -3.81
N GLN A 425 -19.45 -14.85 -4.59
CA GLN A 425 -19.29 -14.70 -6.04
C GLN A 425 -20.65 -14.55 -6.76
N GLU A 426 -21.67 -15.31 -6.37
CA GLU A 426 -23.02 -15.21 -6.93
C GLU A 426 -23.67 -13.86 -6.61
N ARG A 427 -23.50 -13.35 -5.38
CA ARG A 427 -23.97 -12.01 -4.99
C ARG A 427 -23.29 -10.92 -5.84
N LEU A 428 -21.96 -10.96 -5.93
CA LEU A 428 -21.20 -9.99 -6.74
C LEU A 428 -21.56 -10.07 -8.22
N SER A 429 -21.84 -11.28 -8.74
CA SER A 429 -22.31 -11.43 -10.12
C SER A 429 -23.67 -10.80 -10.36
N LYS A 430 -24.59 -10.80 -9.38
CA LYS A 430 -25.89 -10.11 -9.47
C LYS A 430 -25.73 -8.58 -9.46
N GLU A 431 -24.67 -8.10 -8.79
CA GLU A 431 -24.25 -6.69 -8.81
C GLU A 431 -23.45 -6.33 -10.09
N GLY A 432 -23.29 -7.27 -11.03
CA GLY A 432 -22.60 -7.06 -12.29
C GLY A 432 -21.07 -7.11 -12.19
N ILE A 433 -20.53 -7.76 -11.16
CA ILE A 433 -19.09 -7.89 -10.90
C ILE A 433 -18.64 -9.33 -11.18
N ILE A 434 -17.71 -9.51 -12.13
CA ILE A 434 -17.13 -10.82 -12.45
C ILE A 434 -15.88 -11.06 -11.60
N VAL A 435 -15.95 -12.03 -10.69
CA VAL A 435 -14.78 -12.43 -9.88
C VAL A 435 -14.19 -13.74 -10.40
N ARG A 436 -12.87 -13.76 -10.58
CA ARG A 436 -12.06 -14.97 -10.77
C ARG A 436 -11.03 -15.10 -9.66
N ALA A 437 -10.92 -16.29 -9.09
CA ALA A 437 -9.94 -16.60 -8.07
C ALA A 437 -9.40 -18.02 -8.27
N THR A 438 -8.19 -18.27 -7.76
CA THR A 438 -7.56 -19.61 -7.79
C THR A 438 -8.37 -20.66 -7.03
N LYS A 439 -9.01 -20.25 -5.93
CA LYS A 439 -9.84 -21.10 -5.07
C LYS A 439 -10.99 -20.29 -4.48
N GLY A 440 -12.17 -20.91 -4.34
CA GLY A 440 -13.32 -20.27 -3.71
C GLY A 440 -13.07 -19.80 -2.27
N ILE A 441 -12.15 -20.45 -1.54
CA ILE A 441 -11.80 -20.05 -0.17
C ILE A 441 -11.16 -18.66 -0.11
N VAL A 442 -10.43 -18.24 -1.15
CA VAL A 442 -9.84 -16.89 -1.23
C VAL A 442 -10.93 -15.83 -1.32
N ILE A 443 -12.02 -16.12 -2.04
CA ILE A 443 -13.18 -15.24 -2.14
C ILE A 443 -13.83 -15.08 -0.76
N ALA A 444 -13.97 -16.17 0.01
CA ALA A 444 -14.51 -16.11 1.36
C ALA A 444 -13.61 -15.31 2.34
N GLU A 445 -12.29 -15.51 2.27
CA GLU A 445 -11.31 -14.78 3.10
C GLU A 445 -11.34 -13.28 2.84
N GLU A 446 -11.70 -12.85 1.64
CA GLU A 446 -11.58 -11.47 1.19
C GLU A 446 -12.95 -10.83 0.90
N ALA A 447 -14.03 -11.42 1.43
CA ALA A 447 -15.39 -10.94 1.29
C ALA A 447 -15.53 -9.48 1.77
N PRO A 448 -16.34 -8.64 1.10
CA PRO A 448 -16.54 -7.24 1.51
C PRO A 448 -16.89 -7.04 2.99
N GLY A 449 -17.72 -7.93 3.55
CA GLY A 449 -18.11 -7.89 4.97
C GLY A 449 -16.98 -8.21 5.97
N ALA A 450 -15.79 -8.61 5.51
CA ALA A 450 -14.61 -8.79 6.34
C ALA A 450 -13.80 -7.49 6.55
N TYR A 451 -14.17 -6.42 5.85
CA TYR A 451 -13.49 -5.13 5.85
C TYR A 451 -14.38 -4.04 6.46
N LYS A 452 -13.78 -2.89 6.81
CA LYS A 452 -14.58 -1.72 7.16
C LYS A 452 -15.15 -1.09 5.88
N ASP A 453 -15.97 -0.07 6.08
CA ASP A 453 -16.53 0.69 4.96
C ASP A 453 -15.48 1.69 4.45
N VAL A 454 -15.05 1.49 3.21
CA VAL A 454 -14.06 2.35 2.54
C VAL A 454 -14.59 3.77 2.33
N ASP A 455 -15.90 3.93 2.13
CA ASP A 455 -16.51 5.25 1.93
C ASP A 455 -16.38 6.08 3.22
N GLU A 456 -16.53 5.46 4.39
CA GLU A 456 -16.34 6.11 5.69
C GLU A 456 -14.85 6.43 5.97
N VAL A 457 -13.93 5.51 5.64
CA VAL A 457 -12.48 5.74 5.78
C VAL A 457 -12.02 6.95 4.96
N VAL A 458 -12.46 7.00 3.70
CA VAL A 458 -12.14 8.09 2.77
C VAL A 458 -12.78 9.39 3.22
N LYS A 459 -14.05 9.36 3.66
CA LYS A 459 -14.74 10.53 4.20
C LYS A 459 -13.98 11.14 5.37
N VAL A 460 -13.44 10.33 6.29
CA VAL A 460 -12.64 10.84 7.40
C VAL A 460 -11.34 11.47 6.90
N SER A 461 -10.63 10.82 5.98
CA SER A 461 -9.37 11.34 5.44
C SER A 461 -9.56 12.72 4.78
N ASP A 462 -10.67 12.88 4.05
CA ASP A 462 -11.12 14.13 3.42
C ASP A 462 -11.52 15.19 4.44
N ALA A 463 -12.35 14.84 5.41
CA ALA A 463 -12.84 15.77 6.43
C ALA A 463 -11.73 16.30 7.34
N VAL A 464 -10.75 15.47 7.71
CA VAL A 464 -9.56 15.91 8.47
C VAL A 464 -8.65 16.77 7.59
N GLY A 465 -8.65 16.52 6.27
CA GLY A 465 -7.83 17.21 5.29
C GLY A 465 -6.46 16.55 5.07
N ILE A 466 -6.27 15.29 5.48
CA ILE A 466 -5.01 14.56 5.25
C ILE A 466 -4.92 13.96 3.83
N ALA A 467 -6.03 13.94 3.09
CA ALA A 467 -6.08 13.77 1.63
C ALA A 467 -7.47 14.18 1.13
N THR A 468 -7.57 14.79 -0.06
CA THR A 468 -8.82 15.31 -0.61
C THR A 468 -9.41 14.33 -1.64
N LYS A 469 -10.72 14.06 -1.57
CA LYS A 469 -11.40 13.19 -2.55
C LYS A 469 -11.34 13.78 -3.96
N ALA A 470 -10.91 12.98 -4.95
CA ALA A 470 -10.95 13.38 -6.36
C ALA A 470 -11.86 12.49 -7.20
N VAL A 471 -11.69 11.16 -7.13
CA VAL A 471 -12.45 10.21 -7.97
C VAL A 471 -12.86 8.98 -7.18
N ARG A 472 -14.10 8.54 -7.34
CA ARG A 472 -14.60 7.23 -6.88
C ARG A 472 -14.64 6.26 -8.05
N LEU A 473 -14.18 5.04 -7.79
CA LEU A 473 -14.16 3.93 -8.74
C LEU A 473 -15.05 2.80 -8.22
N ARG A 474 -15.79 2.12 -9.10
CA ARG A 474 -16.51 0.89 -8.75
C ARG A 474 -15.99 -0.30 -9.56
N PRO A 475 -15.76 -1.48 -8.95
CA PRO A 475 -15.30 -2.65 -9.67
C PRO A 475 -16.41 -3.21 -10.57
N ILE A 476 -16.00 -3.76 -11.72
CA ILE A 476 -16.85 -4.58 -12.59
C ILE A 476 -16.23 -5.95 -12.86
N GLY A 477 -14.92 -6.10 -12.68
CA GLY A 477 -14.25 -7.39 -12.79
C GLY A 477 -13.01 -7.46 -11.92
N VAL A 478 -12.78 -8.62 -11.30
CA VAL A 478 -11.73 -8.82 -10.30
C VAL A 478 -11.02 -10.14 -10.55
N ILE A 479 -9.69 -10.12 -10.60
CA ILE A 479 -8.87 -11.32 -10.45
C ILE A 479 -8.17 -11.33 -9.08
N LYS A 480 -8.22 -12.47 -8.39
CA LYS A 480 -7.55 -12.71 -7.11
C LYS A 480 -6.72 -13.98 -7.16
N GLY A 481 -5.68 -14.05 -6.35
CA GLY A 481 -4.83 -15.25 -6.26
C GLY A 481 -4.90 -16.01 -4.95
#